data_AF-A0A925C052-F1
#
_entry.id   AF-A0A925C052-F1
#
_cell.length_a   1.000
_cell.length_b   1.000
_cell.length_c   1.000
_cell.angle_alpha   90.00
_cell.angle_beta   90.00
_cell.angle_gamma   90.00
#
_symmetry.space_group_name_H-M   'P 1'
#
loop_
_entity.id
_entity.type
_entity.pdbx_description
1 polymer ?
#
loop_
_entity_poly.entity_id
_entity_poly.type
_entity_poly.pdbx_seq_one_letter_code
_entity_poly.pdbx_strand_id
1 'polypeptide(L)'
;MIGKYVNDMRSFNRFYTGILGLLNTHILESRFSLPEVRILYELYHNNNHTARHIIDILHIDKGLLSRMLVKFEKEKLIAKIRSSDDKRAVLLSLTKKGIAEFEILNKASNDQVMQLFKNLDDQKLTRLTHHMKEIQRILSAIK
;
A
#
# COMPACT_ATOMS: atom_id res chain seq x y z
N MET A 1 18.18 20.22 20.96
CA MET A 1 17.17 19.25 21.45
C MET A 1 16.46 18.53 20.30
N ILE A 2 15.88 19.24 19.32
CA ILE A 2 15.18 18.60 18.19
C ILE A 2 16.08 17.72 17.28
N GLY A 3 17.36 18.09 17.14
CA GLY A 3 18.32 17.36 16.30
C GLY A 3 18.52 15.89 16.67
N LYS A 4 18.41 15.53 17.97
CA LYS A 4 18.47 14.13 18.40
C LYS A 4 17.28 13.33 17.85
N TYR A 5 16.06 13.84 18.00
CA TYR A 5 14.85 13.18 17.51
C TYR A 5 14.85 13.03 15.98
N VAL A 6 15.36 14.03 15.26
CA VAL A 6 15.52 13.95 13.79
C VAL A 6 16.50 12.82 13.41
N ASN A 7 17.63 12.69 14.10
CA ASN A 7 18.60 11.64 13.83
C ASN A 7 18.05 10.25 14.15
N ASP A 8 17.34 10.09 15.28
CA ASP A 8 16.70 8.83 15.67
C ASP A 8 15.66 8.40 14.63
N MET A 9 14.79 9.32 14.19
CA MET A 9 13.78 9.08 13.16
C MET A 9 14.42 8.69 11.81
N ARG A 10 15.46 9.41 11.37
CA ARG A 10 16.16 9.10 10.12
C ARG A 10 16.88 7.75 10.19
N SER A 11 17.46 7.41 11.34
CA SER A 11 18.11 6.12 11.58
C SER A 11 17.09 4.97 11.48
N PHE A 12 15.96 5.10 12.20
CA PHE A 12 14.86 4.14 12.14
C PHE A 12 14.33 3.97 10.71
N ASN A 13 14.06 5.07 10.00
CA ASN A 13 13.51 5.01 8.64
C ASN A 13 14.46 4.29 7.66
N ARG A 14 15.77 4.52 7.74
CA ARG A 14 16.74 3.80 6.90
C ARG A 14 16.77 2.30 7.20
N PHE A 15 16.77 1.94 8.49
CA PHE A 15 16.69 0.55 8.92
C PHE A 15 15.39 -0.12 8.43
N TYR A 16 14.25 0.54 8.66
CA TYR A 16 12.94 0.00 8.34
C TYR A 16 12.68 -0.11 6.82
N THR A 17 13.22 0.82 6.03
CA THR A 17 13.20 0.75 4.55
C THR A 17 13.89 -0.53 4.05
N GLY A 18 14.98 -0.94 4.70
CA GLY A 18 15.65 -2.22 4.41
C GLY A 18 14.79 -3.43 4.76
N ILE A 19 14.16 -3.42 5.94
CA ILE A 19 13.25 -4.48 6.38
C ILE A 19 12.06 -4.66 5.42
N LEU A 20 11.47 -3.56 4.95
CA LEU A 20 10.34 -3.59 4.02
C LEU A 20 10.75 -3.94 2.58
N GLY A 21 12.04 -3.92 2.24
CA GLY A 21 12.53 -4.19 0.89
C GLY A 21 12.13 -3.13 -0.14
N LEU A 22 11.89 -1.88 0.28
CA LEU A 22 11.38 -0.82 -0.60
C LEU A 22 12.41 -0.29 -1.60
N LEU A 23 13.67 -0.70 -1.49
CA LEU A 23 14.73 -0.33 -2.43
C LEU A 23 14.68 -1.15 -3.72
N ASN A 24 13.87 -2.22 -3.76
CA ASN A 24 13.66 -3.00 -4.97
C ASN A 24 12.71 -2.25 -5.91
N THR A 25 13.00 -2.26 -7.21
CA THR A 25 12.11 -1.67 -8.24
C THR A 25 10.75 -2.35 -8.29
N HIS A 26 10.69 -3.61 -7.85
CA HIS A 26 9.47 -4.38 -7.69
C HIS A 26 9.34 -4.93 -6.27
N ILE A 27 8.11 -4.96 -5.78
CA ILE A 27 7.78 -5.40 -4.42
C ILE A 27 7.34 -6.85 -4.45
N LEU A 28 7.72 -7.63 -3.42
CA LEU A 28 7.32 -9.04 -3.23
C LEU A 28 7.70 -9.97 -4.39
N GLU A 29 8.87 -9.72 -5.02
CA GLU A 29 9.33 -10.43 -6.22
C GLU A 29 8.32 -10.44 -7.37
N SER A 30 7.38 -9.48 -7.34
CA SER A 30 6.34 -9.36 -8.36
C SER A 30 6.80 -8.47 -9.51
N ARG A 31 5.92 -8.25 -10.50
CA ARG A 31 6.13 -7.23 -11.55
C ARG A 31 5.64 -5.83 -11.17
N PHE A 32 5.07 -5.68 -9.98
CA PHE A 32 4.43 -4.44 -9.55
C PHE A 32 5.35 -3.62 -8.66
N SER A 33 5.34 -2.31 -8.88
CA SER A 33 5.95 -1.32 -8.00
C SER A 33 5.08 -1.09 -6.75
N LEU A 34 5.66 -0.49 -5.70
CA LEU A 34 4.92 -0.22 -4.46
C LEU A 34 3.62 0.56 -4.69
N PRO A 35 3.59 1.68 -5.46
CA PRO A 35 2.34 2.42 -5.65
C PRO A 35 1.30 1.61 -6.42
N GLU A 36 1.72 0.75 -7.35
CA GLU A 36 0.81 -0.15 -8.06
C GLU A 36 0.14 -1.15 -7.11
N VAL A 37 0.92 -1.80 -6.24
CA VAL A 37 0.39 -2.71 -5.22
C VAL A 37 -0.55 -1.96 -4.28
N ARG A 38 -0.20 -0.74 -3.87
CA ARG A 38 -1.07 0.10 -3.02
C ARG A 38 -2.39 0.44 -3.68
N ILE A 39 -2.41 0.78 -4.97
CA ILE A 39 -3.67 1.05 -5.69
C ILE A 39 -4.53 -0.22 -5.76
N LEU A 40 -3.93 -1.38 -6.09
CA LEU A 40 -4.66 -2.65 -6.13
C LEU A 40 -5.23 -3.01 -4.75
N TYR A 41 -4.49 -2.73 -3.66
CA TYR A 41 -4.95 -2.91 -2.28
C TYR A 41 -6.20 -2.09 -1.98
N GLU A 42 -6.18 -0.78 -2.28
CA GLU A 42 -7.35 0.07 -2.02
C GLU A 42 -8.58 -0.42 -2.82
N LEU A 43 -8.38 -0.78 -4.09
CA LEU A 43 -9.45 -1.29 -4.96
C LEU A 43 -9.97 -2.68 -4.56
N TYR A 44 -9.15 -3.49 -3.87
CA TYR A 44 -9.56 -4.81 -3.39
C TYR A 44 -10.43 -4.70 -2.14
N HIS A 45 -10.01 -3.90 -1.15
CA HIS A 45 -10.71 -3.81 0.14
C HIS A 45 -11.96 -2.93 0.09
N ASN A 46 -12.02 -2.00 -0.86
CA ASN A 46 -13.18 -1.14 -1.05
C ASN A 46 -13.51 -1.07 -2.55
N ASN A 47 -14.69 -1.56 -2.90
CA ASN A 47 -15.20 -1.36 -4.24
C ASN A 47 -15.63 0.11 -4.43
N ASN A 48 -15.57 0.60 -5.66
CA ASN A 48 -16.13 1.89 -6.09
C ASN A 48 -15.34 3.13 -5.67
N HIS A 49 -14.02 3.05 -5.59
CA HIS A 49 -13.20 4.25 -5.44
C HIS A 49 -13.21 5.12 -6.70
N THR A 50 -13.28 6.43 -6.52
CA THR A 50 -12.97 7.38 -7.59
C THR A 50 -11.45 7.57 -7.67
N ALA A 51 -10.93 7.98 -8.83
CA ALA A 51 -9.52 8.32 -8.96
C ALA A 51 -9.09 9.43 -7.98
N ARG A 52 -10.01 10.38 -7.68
CA ARG A 52 -9.76 11.44 -6.69
C ARG A 52 -9.53 10.86 -5.29
N HIS A 53 -10.38 9.92 -4.89
CA HIS A 53 -10.24 9.29 -3.59
C HIS A 53 -8.91 8.53 -3.44
N ILE A 54 -8.45 7.85 -4.51
CA ILE A 54 -7.16 7.16 -4.52
C ILE A 54 -5.99 8.16 -4.39
N ILE A 55 -6.06 9.31 -5.09
CA ILE A 55 -5.07 10.40 -4.95
C ILE A 55 -5.00 10.88 -3.50
N ASP A 56 -6.15 11.10 -2.88
CA ASP A 56 -6.24 11.65 -1.52
C ASP A 56 -5.72 10.65 -0.46
N ILE A 57 -6.02 9.36 -0.60
CA ILE A 57 -5.57 8.31 0.34
C ILE A 57 -4.08 7.99 0.18
N LEU A 58 -3.61 7.86 -1.07
CA LEU A 58 -2.24 7.42 -1.33
C LEU A 58 -1.25 8.57 -1.43
N HIS A 59 -1.72 9.82 -1.40
CA HIS A 59 -0.92 11.03 -1.57
C HIS A 59 -0.04 11.00 -2.84
N ILE A 60 -0.59 10.46 -3.93
CA ILE A 60 0.09 10.37 -5.24
C ILE A 60 -0.44 11.42 -6.20
N ASP A 61 0.40 11.89 -7.12
CA ASP A 61 -0.05 12.86 -8.12
C ASP A 61 -0.99 12.23 -9.17
N LYS A 62 -1.86 13.07 -9.74
CA LYS A 62 -2.84 12.68 -10.76
C LYS A 62 -2.19 12.03 -11.99
N GLY A 63 -1.01 12.51 -12.39
CA GLY A 63 -0.28 12.00 -13.54
C GLY A 63 0.21 10.57 -13.31
N LEU A 64 0.78 10.30 -12.13
CA LEU A 64 1.21 8.96 -11.73
C LEU A 64 0.03 7.98 -11.68
N LEU A 65 -1.06 8.35 -11.00
CA LEU A 65 -2.25 7.49 -10.94
C LEU A 65 -2.81 7.22 -12.35
N SER A 66 -2.92 8.24 -13.19
CA SER A 66 -3.46 8.07 -14.54
C SER A 66 -2.65 7.08 -15.38
N ARG A 67 -1.31 7.15 -15.32
CA ARG A 67 -0.42 6.19 -16.00
C ARG A 67 -0.65 4.76 -15.51
N MET A 68 -0.78 4.57 -14.20
CA MET A 68 -1.03 3.25 -13.62
C MET A 68 -2.40 2.69 -13.98
N LEU A 69 -3.46 3.52 -13.94
CA LEU A 69 -4.80 3.08 -14.34
C LEU A 69 -4.86 2.66 -15.81
N VAL A 70 -4.21 3.40 -16.71
CA VAL A 70 -4.11 3.02 -18.14
C VAL A 70 -3.40 1.67 -18.30
N LYS A 71 -2.29 1.45 -17.57
CA LYS A 71 -1.59 0.16 -17.56
C LYS A 71 -2.50 -0.97 -17.06
N PHE A 72 -3.19 -0.77 -15.94
CA PHE A 72 -4.08 -1.78 -15.36
C PHE A 72 -5.26 -2.12 -16.26
N GLU A 73 -5.83 -1.15 -16.97
CA GLU A 73 -6.89 -1.40 -17.96
C GLU A 73 -6.38 -2.23 -19.12
N LYS A 74 -5.20 -1.88 -19.67
CA LYS A 74 -4.56 -2.65 -20.75
C LYS A 74 -4.29 -4.10 -20.31
N GLU A 75 -3.89 -4.30 -19.06
CA GLU A 75 -3.68 -5.62 -18.46
C GLU A 75 -4.98 -6.32 -18.02
N LYS A 76 -6.15 -5.67 -18.17
CA LYS A 76 -7.47 -6.15 -17.73
C LYS A 76 -7.56 -6.42 -16.22
N LEU A 77 -6.79 -5.70 -15.41
CA LEU A 77 -6.81 -5.82 -13.94
C LEU A 77 -7.94 -4.99 -13.31
N ILE A 78 -8.30 -3.86 -13.93
CA ILE A 78 -9.38 -2.99 -13.44
C ILE A 78 -10.47 -2.80 -14.49
N ALA A 79 -11.65 -2.39 -14.02
CA ALA A 79 -12.75 -1.87 -14.83
C ALA A 79 -13.16 -0.47 -14.35
N LYS A 80 -13.67 0.33 -15.29
CA LYS A 80 -14.29 1.64 -15.03
C LYS A 80 -15.79 1.54 -15.22
N ILE A 81 -16.55 1.90 -14.20
CA ILE A 81 -18.02 1.92 -14.22
C ILE A 81 -18.46 3.36 -13.99
N ARG A 82 -19.41 3.86 -14.78
CA ARG A 82 -20.02 5.17 -14.49
C ARG A 82 -20.90 5.03 -13.26
N SER A 83 -20.75 5.93 -12.30
CA SER A 83 -21.61 5.94 -11.13
C SER A 83 -23.07 6.16 -11.54
N SER A 84 -23.98 5.41 -10.90
CA SER A 84 -25.43 5.60 -11.03
C SER A 84 -25.88 6.94 -10.42
N ASP A 85 -25.20 7.35 -9.35
CA ASP A 85 -25.60 8.48 -8.50
C ASP A 85 -25.02 9.80 -9.01
N ASP A 86 -23.84 9.74 -9.64
CA ASP A 86 -23.21 10.86 -10.35
C ASP A 86 -22.63 10.38 -11.68
N LYS A 87 -23.34 10.66 -12.79
CA LYS A 87 -22.90 10.27 -14.13
C LYS A 87 -21.56 10.87 -14.56
N ARG A 88 -21.05 11.88 -13.84
CA ARG A 88 -19.72 12.48 -14.06
C ARG A 88 -18.63 11.71 -13.32
N ALA A 89 -18.97 10.94 -12.28
CA ALA A 89 -18.04 10.13 -11.53
C ALA A 89 -17.80 8.77 -12.20
N VAL A 90 -16.53 8.41 -12.29
CA VAL A 90 -16.08 7.08 -12.73
C VAL A 90 -15.57 6.32 -11.51
N LEU A 91 -16.19 5.18 -11.26
CA LEU A 91 -15.85 4.24 -10.21
C LEU A 91 -14.87 3.20 -10.76
N LEU A 92 -13.87 2.89 -9.96
CA LEU A 92 -12.84 1.90 -10.25
C LEU A 92 -13.11 0.65 -9.42
N SER A 93 -12.95 -0.51 -10.05
CA SER A 93 -13.02 -1.81 -9.39
C SER A 93 -12.03 -2.79 -10.00
N LEU A 94 -11.59 -3.77 -9.23
CA LEU A 94 -10.82 -4.89 -9.77
C LEU A 94 -11.74 -5.78 -10.62
N THR A 95 -11.19 -6.29 -11.72
CA THR A 95 -11.82 -7.40 -12.44
C THR A 95 -11.57 -8.72 -11.69
N LYS A 96 -12.20 -9.83 -12.13
CA LYS A 96 -11.84 -11.17 -11.62
C LYS A 96 -10.35 -11.48 -11.77
N LYS A 97 -9.72 -11.02 -12.87
CA LYS A 97 -8.28 -11.16 -13.08
C LYS A 97 -7.49 -10.29 -12.09
N GLY A 98 -7.91 -9.04 -11.88
CA GLY A 98 -7.28 -8.14 -10.92
C GLY A 98 -7.34 -8.67 -9.48
N ILE A 99 -8.47 -9.24 -9.08
CA ILE A 99 -8.63 -9.90 -7.77
C ILE A 99 -7.65 -11.05 -7.64
N ALA A 100 -7.62 -11.97 -8.61
CA ALA A 100 -6.70 -13.12 -8.56
C ALA A 100 -5.22 -12.70 -8.51
N GLU A 101 -4.84 -11.67 -9.27
CA GLU A 101 -3.49 -11.12 -9.24
C GLU A 101 -3.15 -10.50 -7.87
N PHE A 102 -4.10 -9.75 -7.29
CA PHE A 102 -3.91 -9.14 -5.98
C PHE A 102 -3.81 -10.17 -4.86
N GLU A 103 -4.56 -11.27 -4.92
CA GLU A 103 -4.46 -12.34 -3.92
C GLU A 103 -3.06 -12.97 -3.87
N ILE A 104 -2.40 -13.10 -5.03
CA ILE A 104 -1.01 -13.57 -5.10
C ILE A 104 -0.09 -12.57 -4.37
N LEU A 105 -0.28 -11.27 -4.61
CA LEU A 105 0.47 -10.21 -3.93
C LEU A 105 0.20 -10.20 -2.42
N ASN A 106 -1.06 -10.33 -2.02
CA ASN A 106 -1.48 -10.35 -0.61
C ASN A 106 -0.87 -11.55 0.12
N LYS A 107 -0.87 -12.73 -0.52
CA LYS A 107 -0.21 -13.92 0.01
C LYS A 107 1.29 -13.69 0.16
N ALA A 108 1.97 -13.17 -0.86
CA ALA A 108 3.40 -12.90 -0.79
C ALA A 108 3.74 -11.89 0.31
N SER A 109 2.89 -10.87 0.51
CA SER A 109 3.01 -9.90 1.60
C SER A 109 2.91 -10.58 2.97
N ASN A 110 1.95 -11.48 3.15
CA ASN A 110 1.80 -12.25 4.39
C ASN A 110 3.02 -13.15 4.62
N ASP A 111 3.50 -13.85 3.59
CA ASP A 111 4.68 -14.71 3.68
C ASP A 111 5.94 -13.91 4.09
N GLN A 112 6.11 -12.70 3.54
CA GLN A 112 7.21 -11.80 3.93
C GLN A 112 7.14 -11.42 5.41
N VAL A 113 5.96 -11.02 5.90
CA VAL A 113 5.77 -10.66 7.32
C VAL A 113 5.97 -11.87 8.23
N MET A 114 5.46 -13.05 7.85
CA MET A 114 5.70 -14.29 8.59
C MET A 114 7.19 -14.60 8.70
N GLN A 115 7.94 -14.43 7.61
CA GLN A 115 9.38 -14.66 7.60
C GLN A 115 10.14 -13.66 8.51
N LEU A 116 9.72 -12.40 8.55
CA LEU A 116 10.26 -11.41 9.49
C LEU A 116 9.99 -11.79 10.95
N PHE A 117 8.83 -12.40 11.22
CA PHE A 117 8.39 -12.78 12.56
C PHE A 117 8.89 -14.15 13.02
N LYS A 118 9.40 -14.98 12.10
CA LYS A 118 9.77 -16.38 12.33
C LYS A 118 10.65 -16.64 13.57
N ASN A 119 11.52 -15.70 13.93
CA ASN A 119 12.48 -15.85 15.03
C ASN A 119 12.10 -15.04 16.29
N LEU A 120 10.89 -14.49 16.35
CA LEU A 120 10.38 -13.73 17.50
C LEU A 120 9.42 -14.60 18.30
N ASP A 121 9.59 -14.61 19.62
CA ASP A 121 8.62 -15.17 20.55
C ASP A 121 7.38 -14.26 20.68
N ASP A 122 6.28 -14.81 21.21
CA ASP A 122 4.99 -14.12 21.34
C ASP A 122 5.09 -12.82 22.16
N GLN A 123 5.99 -12.78 23.15
CA GLN A 123 6.19 -11.59 23.97
C GLN A 123 6.82 -10.46 23.14
N LYS A 124 7.83 -10.76 22.33
CA LYS A 124 8.45 -9.79 21.40
C LYS A 124 7.46 -9.35 20.32
N LEU A 125 6.68 -10.27 19.76
CA LEU A 125 5.65 -9.93 18.75
C LEU A 125 4.59 -8.99 19.31
N THR A 126 4.10 -9.27 20.51
CA THR A 126 3.12 -8.42 21.21
C THR A 126 3.68 -7.03 21.45
N ARG A 127 4.91 -6.93 21.96
CA ARG A 127 5.57 -5.63 22.20
C ARG A 127 5.82 -4.86 20.90
N LEU A 128 6.30 -5.53 19.87
CA LEU A 128 6.56 -4.92 18.56
C LEU A 128 5.28 -4.32 17.97
N THR A 129 4.22 -5.13 17.89
CA THR A 129 2.93 -4.69 17.32
C THR A 129 2.25 -3.61 18.17
N HIS A 130 2.41 -3.64 19.49
CA HIS A 130 1.99 -2.55 20.37
C HIS A 130 2.71 -1.23 20.04
N HIS A 131 4.05 -1.24 19.92
CA HIS A 131 4.80 -0.04 19.58
C HIS A 131 4.50 0.47 18.17
N MET A 132 4.28 -0.42 17.19
CA MET A 132 3.86 -0.03 15.84
C MET A 132 2.53 0.74 15.87
N LYS A 133 1.55 0.29 16.67
CA LYS A 133 0.27 0.99 16.85
C LYS A 133 0.46 2.37 17.48
N GLU A 134 1.31 2.48 18.50
CA GLU A 134 1.61 3.78 19.12
C GLU A 134 2.31 4.75 18.15
N ILE A 135 3.28 4.26 17.38
CA ILE A 135 3.93 5.06 16.32
C ILE A 135 2.88 5.54 15.31
N GLN A 136 2.01 4.65 14.83
CA GLN A 136 0.96 5.01 13.88
C GLN A 136 0.00 6.06 14.47
N ARG A 137 -0.40 5.92 15.73
CA ARG A 137 -1.28 6.86 16.44
C ARG A 137 -0.65 8.25 16.51
N ILE A 138 0.63 8.34 16.89
CA ILE A 138 1.36 9.61 17.00
C ILE A 138 1.52 10.26 15.62
N LEU A 139 1.95 9.49 14.61
CA LEU A 139 2.19 10.02 13.26
C LEU A 139 0.90 10.46 12.57
N SER A 140 -0.24 9.82 12.85
CA SER A 140 -1.54 10.20 12.29
C SER A 140 -2.02 11.59 12.75
N ALA A 141 -1.43 12.14 13.81
CA ALA A 141 -1.68 13.50 14.28
C ALA A 141 -0.86 14.58 13.54
N ILE A 142 0.14 14.20 12.73
CA ILE A 142 1.06 15.11 12.01
C ILE A 142 0.48 15.48 10.63
N LYS A 143 -0.84 15.63 10.51
CA LYS A 143 -1.46 16.02 9.22
C LYS A 143 -1.02 17.40 8.76
#